data_AF-A0A143WXS4-F1
#
_entry.id   AF-A0A143WXS4-F1
#
_cell.length_a   1.000
_cell.length_b   1.000
_cell.length_c   1.000
_cell.angle_alpha   90.00
_cell.angle_beta   90.00
_cell.angle_gamma   90.00
#
_symmetry.space_group_name_H-M   'P 1'
#
loop_
_entity.id
_entity.type
_entity.pdbx_description
1 polymer ?
#
loop_
_entity_poly.entity_id
_entity_poly.type
_entity_poly.pdbx_seq_one_letter_code
_entity_poly.pdbx_strand_id
1 'polypeptide(L)'
;MRKMKKHTFLGISSTGDFPNIDILIDNQKLIHKLRDNGMCNAFGYPTSIKRLLYKPIEDIITYGNQVLRGLVNNNQGCRNYYVMHRIQYIIQYSIAYTIARKCDISIKKVFKKYHKQLIYSYMNDKGKAKTIKLALYRSFKRDKTFFPQWLSKIKQDVEYRYRDTNPLKRNCYICGNPQHHVMFHRKKISLLRMPYSHIIKEMIRINRRQICLCRECFIKVSQNLLEFNQITKRKLT
;
A
#
# COMPACT_ATOMS: atom_id res chain seq x y z
N MET A 1 -17.74 33.26 22.45
CA MET A 1 -17.97 32.12 21.53
C MET A 1 -16.66 31.75 20.85
N ARG A 2 -16.10 30.56 21.11
CA ARG A 2 -14.90 30.07 20.39
C ARG A 2 -15.29 29.79 18.93
N LYS A 3 -14.65 30.47 17.97
CA LYS A 3 -14.77 30.13 16.54
C LYS A 3 -14.34 28.67 16.37
N MET A 4 -15.30 27.79 16.09
CA MET A 4 -15.02 26.40 15.73
C MET A 4 -14.21 26.41 14.43
N LYS A 5 -13.01 25.81 14.45
CA LYS A 5 -12.19 25.63 13.25
C LYS A 5 -12.90 24.63 12.34
N LYS A 6 -13.22 25.03 11.11
CA LYS A 6 -13.70 24.10 10.08
C LYS A 6 -12.51 23.29 9.59
N HIS A 7 -12.60 21.98 9.73
CA HIS A 7 -11.60 21.06 9.18
C HIS A 7 -12.16 20.44 7.90
N THR A 8 -11.41 20.59 6.82
CA THR A 8 -11.77 20.03 5.51
C THR A 8 -10.84 18.85 5.24
N PHE A 9 -11.37 17.63 5.26
CA PHE A 9 -10.64 16.43 4.84
C PHE A 9 -11.41 15.81 3.70
N LEU A 10 -10.76 15.60 2.54
CA LEU A 10 -11.38 14.90 1.43
C LEU A 10 -12.74 15.55 1.02
N GLY A 11 -12.81 16.88 0.97
CA GLY A 11 -14.04 17.60 0.60
C GLY A 11 -15.18 17.56 1.63
N ILE A 12 -15.05 16.79 2.72
CA ILE A 12 -16.00 16.75 3.81
C ILE A 12 -15.63 17.87 4.79
N SER A 13 -16.53 18.86 4.93
CA SER A 13 -16.42 19.88 5.96
C SER A 13 -16.99 19.33 7.26
N SER A 14 -16.17 19.22 8.29
CA SER A 14 -16.64 18.78 9.59
C SER A 14 -16.64 19.90 10.61
N THR A 15 -17.70 19.99 11.39
CA THR A 15 -17.87 20.93 12.50
C THR A 15 -17.45 20.25 13.81
N GLY A 16 -16.26 20.60 14.32
CA GLY A 16 -15.67 20.05 15.55
C GLY A 16 -14.14 20.00 15.46
N ASP A 17 -13.46 19.66 16.55
CA ASP A 17 -12.01 19.40 16.57
C ASP A 17 -11.70 18.07 15.85
N PHE A 18 -11.83 18.07 14.51
CA PHE A 18 -11.41 16.92 13.72
C PHE A 18 -9.88 16.95 13.60
N PRO A 19 -9.17 15.88 13.96
CA PRO A 19 -7.73 15.83 13.74
C PRO A 19 -7.45 16.03 12.25
N ASN A 20 -6.45 16.85 11.91
CA ASN A 20 -5.98 16.96 10.53
C ASN A 20 -5.52 15.57 10.07
N ILE A 21 -6.31 14.92 9.21
CA ILE A 21 -5.94 13.63 8.65
C ILE A 21 -4.95 13.88 7.51
N ASP A 22 -3.73 13.39 7.68
CA ASP A 22 -2.69 13.41 6.65
C ASP A 22 -2.57 12.03 6.00
N ILE A 23 -2.64 12.00 4.68
CA ILE A 23 -2.35 10.81 3.88
C ILE A 23 -0.86 10.82 3.54
N LEU A 24 -0.16 9.75 3.92
CA LEU A 24 1.26 9.57 3.71
C LEU A 24 1.52 8.38 2.80
N ILE A 25 2.55 8.50 1.98
CA ILE A 25 3.12 7.42 1.17
C ILE A 25 3.94 6.53 2.08
N ASP A 26 3.67 5.22 2.03
CA ASP A 26 4.53 4.20 2.60
C ASP A 26 5.74 3.97 1.69
N ASN A 27 6.84 4.67 2.00
CA ASN A 27 8.08 4.60 1.23
C ASN A 27 8.69 3.19 1.23
N GLN A 28 8.65 2.49 2.36
CA GLN A 28 9.24 1.16 2.49
C GLN A 28 8.52 0.17 1.57
N LYS A 29 7.19 0.22 1.54
CA LYS A 29 6.39 -0.61 0.64
C LYS A 29 6.66 -0.30 -0.83
N LEU A 30 6.89 0.97 -1.20
CA LEU A 30 7.28 1.32 -2.57
C LEU A 30 8.66 0.77 -2.94
N ILE A 31 9.64 0.89 -2.06
CA ILE A 31 10.98 0.35 -2.28
C ILE A 31 10.94 -1.18 -2.41
N HIS A 32 10.14 -1.87 -1.57
CA HIS A 32 9.92 -3.31 -1.71
C HIS A 32 9.32 -3.67 -3.07
N LYS A 33 8.30 -2.95 -3.54
CA LYS A 33 7.74 -3.16 -4.89
C LYS A 33 8.77 -2.95 -6.00
N LEU A 34 9.66 -1.96 -5.87
CA LEU A 34 10.74 -1.74 -6.83
C LEU A 34 11.75 -2.90 -6.82
N ARG A 35 12.07 -3.41 -5.63
CA ARG A 35 12.93 -4.60 -5.44
C ARG A 35 12.31 -5.83 -6.08
N ASP A 36 11.02 -6.08 -5.87
CA ASP A 36 10.28 -7.20 -6.46
C ASP A 36 10.31 -7.14 -8.00
N ASN A 37 10.39 -5.94 -8.56
CA ASN A 37 10.54 -5.70 -9.99
C ASN A 37 11.99 -5.76 -10.49
N GLY A 38 12.96 -6.02 -9.61
CA GLY A 38 14.39 -6.12 -9.92
C GLY A 38 15.10 -4.78 -10.10
N MET A 39 14.48 -3.65 -9.73
CA MET A 39 15.04 -2.31 -9.94
C MET A 39 16.03 -1.88 -8.86
N CYS A 40 15.97 -2.46 -7.66
CA CYS A 40 16.88 -2.16 -6.58
C CYS A 40 17.21 -3.37 -5.70
N ASN A 41 18.28 -3.23 -4.91
CA ASN A 41 18.68 -4.21 -3.90
C ASN A 41 17.86 -4.08 -2.60
N ALA A 42 18.16 -4.93 -1.62
CA ALA A 42 17.50 -4.93 -0.31
C ALA A 42 17.61 -3.59 0.44
N PHE A 43 18.67 -2.82 0.19
CA PHE A 43 18.92 -1.52 0.79
C PHE A 43 18.31 -0.35 -0.02
N GLY A 44 17.61 -0.64 -1.13
CA GLY A 44 16.99 0.37 -1.98
C GLY A 44 17.97 1.12 -2.88
N TYR A 45 19.15 0.56 -3.17
CA TYR A 45 20.06 1.07 -4.21
C TYR A 45 19.71 0.50 -5.58
N PRO A 46 19.75 1.32 -6.64
CA PRO A 46 19.38 0.89 -7.99
C PRO A 46 20.31 -0.19 -8.53
N THR A 47 19.72 -1.15 -9.27
CA THR A 47 20.41 -2.28 -9.89
C THR A 47 19.92 -2.51 -11.32
N SER A 48 20.71 -3.21 -12.14
CA SER A 48 20.28 -3.60 -13.49
C SER A 48 19.16 -4.63 -13.45
N ILE A 49 18.12 -4.44 -14.26
CA ILE A 49 16.94 -5.31 -14.33
C ILE A 49 17.25 -6.49 -15.27
N LYS A 50 17.73 -7.59 -14.71
CA LYS A 50 18.18 -8.77 -15.48
C LYS A 50 17.14 -9.28 -16.48
N ARG A 51 15.86 -9.32 -16.08
CA ARG A 51 14.75 -9.79 -16.92
C ARG A 51 14.46 -8.94 -18.17
N LEU A 52 15.04 -7.74 -18.30
CA LEU A 52 14.82 -6.88 -19.46
C LEU A 52 16.02 -6.85 -20.42
N LEU A 53 17.10 -7.59 -20.15
CA LEU A 53 18.30 -7.55 -20.99
C LEU A 53 18.05 -8.04 -22.42
N TYR A 54 17.13 -8.99 -22.60
CA TYR A 54 16.75 -9.51 -23.91
C TYR A 54 15.86 -8.54 -24.70
N LYS A 55 15.22 -7.58 -24.04
CA LYS A 55 14.34 -6.59 -24.67
C LYS A 55 15.15 -5.49 -25.38
N PRO A 56 14.60 -4.86 -26.42
CA PRO A 56 15.24 -3.73 -27.06
C PRO A 56 15.23 -2.48 -26.14
N ILE A 57 16.05 -1.47 -26.43
CA ILE A 57 16.28 -0.33 -25.53
C ILE A 57 15.00 0.51 -25.33
N GLU A 58 14.21 0.66 -26.39
CA GLU A 58 12.92 1.36 -26.39
C GLU A 58 11.91 0.69 -25.46
N ASP A 59 11.87 -0.64 -25.39
CA ASP A 59 11.02 -1.38 -24.46
C ASP A 59 11.49 -1.21 -23.01
N ILE A 60 12.80 -1.20 -22.79
CA ILE A 60 13.40 -0.97 -21.46
C ILE A 60 12.99 0.43 -20.94
N ILE A 61 13.09 1.46 -21.78
CA ILE A 61 12.70 2.83 -21.41
C ILE A 61 11.17 2.93 -21.24
N THR A 62 10.40 2.28 -22.10
CA THR A 62 8.92 2.23 -22.01
C THR A 62 8.49 1.61 -20.68
N TYR A 63 9.10 0.51 -20.27
CA TYR A 63 8.85 -0.12 -18.99
C TYR A 63 9.17 0.82 -17.82
N GLY A 64 10.31 1.51 -17.85
CA GLY A 64 10.66 2.53 -16.85
C GLY A 64 9.60 3.63 -16.73
N ASN A 65 9.06 4.10 -17.87
CA ASN A 65 7.98 5.08 -17.90
C ASN A 65 6.67 4.57 -17.29
N GLN A 66 6.29 3.32 -17.57
CA GLN A 66 5.08 2.70 -17.02
C GLN A 66 5.16 2.63 -15.49
N VAL A 67 6.29 2.15 -14.95
CA VAL A 67 6.50 2.05 -13.50
C VAL A 67 6.53 3.43 -12.86
N LEU A 68 7.27 4.39 -13.43
CA LEU A 68 7.35 5.73 -12.89
C LEU A 68 5.98 6.41 -12.83
N ARG A 69 5.22 6.39 -13.93
CA ARG A 69 3.88 6.99 -13.98
C ARG A 69 2.91 6.33 -13.00
N GLY A 70 2.93 4.99 -12.93
CA GLY A 70 2.06 4.25 -12.02
C GLY A 70 2.30 4.56 -10.55
N LEU A 71 3.56 4.81 -10.16
CA LEU A 71 3.89 5.19 -8.79
C LEU A 71 3.65 6.67 -8.51
N VAL A 72 3.98 7.55 -9.45
CA VAL A 72 3.91 9.00 -9.21
C VAL A 72 2.46 9.52 -9.26
N ASN A 73 1.67 9.10 -10.24
CA ASN A 73 0.34 9.67 -10.48
C ASN A 73 -0.66 9.38 -9.36
N ASN A 74 -0.53 8.25 -8.66
CA ASN A 74 -1.47 7.85 -7.62
C ASN A 74 -1.22 8.51 -6.26
N ASN A 75 -0.12 9.26 -6.11
CA ASN A 75 0.36 9.73 -4.81
C ASN A 75 0.51 11.25 -4.70
N GLN A 76 0.07 12.03 -5.70
CA GLN A 76 0.31 13.47 -5.78
C GLN A 76 -0.29 14.26 -4.60
N GLY A 77 -1.39 13.76 -4.03
CA GLY A 77 -2.07 14.37 -2.88
C GLY A 77 -1.40 14.14 -1.53
N CYS A 78 -0.46 13.20 -1.42
CA CYS A 78 0.12 12.77 -0.14
C CYS A 78 1.03 13.86 0.46
N ARG A 79 1.07 13.97 1.80
CA ARG A 79 1.85 15.01 2.50
C ARG A 79 3.35 14.89 2.26
N ASN A 80 3.87 13.67 2.18
CA ASN A 80 5.28 13.36 1.93
C ASN A 80 5.58 13.07 0.44
N TYR A 81 4.84 13.67 -0.50
CA TYR A 81 5.04 13.43 -1.93
C TYR A 81 6.47 13.71 -2.44
N TYR A 82 7.25 14.55 -1.73
CA TYR A 82 8.67 14.77 -1.99
C TYR A 82 9.52 13.49 -2.01
N VAL A 83 9.08 12.42 -1.34
CA VAL A 83 9.73 11.09 -1.35
C VAL A 83 9.85 10.51 -2.77
N MET A 84 8.99 10.94 -3.70
CA MET A 84 9.05 10.51 -5.09
C MET A 84 10.36 10.88 -5.80
N HIS A 85 11.13 11.86 -5.30
CA HIS A 85 12.50 12.10 -5.78
C HIS A 85 13.37 10.85 -5.67
N ARG A 86 13.31 10.13 -4.54
CA ARG A 86 14.08 8.89 -4.33
C ARG A 86 13.59 7.77 -5.24
N ILE A 87 12.28 7.63 -5.39
CA ILE A 87 11.66 6.62 -6.26
C ILE A 87 12.08 6.85 -7.73
N GLN A 88 12.00 8.10 -8.21
CA GLN A 88 12.44 8.46 -9.56
C GLN A 88 13.94 8.19 -9.75
N TYR A 89 14.78 8.51 -8.76
CA TYR A 89 16.21 8.21 -8.79
C TYR A 89 16.47 6.71 -8.97
N ILE A 90 15.80 5.85 -8.16
CA ILE A 90 15.96 4.40 -8.25
C ILE A 90 15.57 3.90 -9.65
N ILE A 91 14.41 4.33 -10.16
CA ILE A 91 13.92 3.92 -11.49
C ILE A 91 14.91 4.38 -12.57
N GLN A 92 15.28 5.67 -12.59
CA GLN A 92 16.19 6.22 -13.59
C GLN A 92 17.52 5.45 -13.66
N TYR A 93 18.15 5.22 -12.51
CA TYR A 93 19.42 4.51 -12.46
C TYR A 93 19.27 3.02 -12.76
N SER A 94 18.17 2.37 -12.36
CA SER A 94 17.93 0.97 -12.71
C SER A 94 17.83 0.76 -14.22
N ILE A 95 17.16 1.67 -14.93
CA ILE A 95 17.07 1.67 -16.39
C ILE A 95 18.44 1.96 -17.00
N ALA A 96 19.17 2.97 -16.50
CA ALA A 96 20.51 3.28 -16.97
C ALA A 96 21.50 2.11 -16.79
N TYR A 97 21.47 1.41 -15.65
CA TYR A 97 22.28 0.21 -15.41
C TYR A 97 21.88 -0.94 -16.33
N THR A 98 20.60 -1.06 -16.67
CA THR A 98 20.12 -2.10 -17.60
C THR A 98 20.66 -1.83 -19.01
N ILE A 99 20.62 -0.59 -19.48
CA ILE A 99 21.20 -0.18 -20.78
C ILE A 99 22.72 -0.35 -20.77
N ALA A 100 23.40 0.08 -19.69
CA ALA A 100 24.84 -0.08 -19.49
C ALA A 100 25.26 -1.54 -19.69
N ARG A 101 24.56 -2.47 -19.03
CA ARG A 101 24.82 -3.90 -19.13
C ARG A 101 24.47 -4.49 -20.51
N LYS A 102 23.42 -4.01 -21.16
CA LYS A 102 23.02 -4.46 -22.50
C LYS A 102 24.05 -4.07 -23.57
N CYS A 103 24.59 -2.86 -23.48
CA CYS A 103 25.54 -2.31 -24.45
C CYS A 103 27.01 -2.53 -24.05
N ASP A 104 27.27 -3.20 -22.93
CA ASP A 104 28.60 -3.37 -22.34
C ASP A 104 29.39 -2.06 -22.19
N ILE A 105 28.74 -1.03 -21.63
CA ILE A 105 29.34 0.29 -21.38
C ILE A 105 29.15 0.73 -19.95
N SER A 106 30.03 1.60 -19.47
CA SER A 106 29.88 2.19 -18.14
C SER A 106 28.67 3.14 -18.06
N ILE A 107 28.11 3.32 -16.87
CA ILE A 107 26.96 4.22 -16.66
C ILE A 107 27.28 5.67 -17.05
N LYS A 108 28.54 6.10 -16.88
CA LYS A 108 29.02 7.42 -17.34
C LYS A 108 28.89 7.56 -18.86
N LYS A 109 29.25 6.52 -19.62
CA LYS A 109 29.09 6.48 -21.09
C LYS A 109 27.61 6.47 -21.49
N VAL A 110 26.74 5.78 -20.75
CA VAL A 110 25.27 5.82 -20.96
C VAL A 110 24.75 7.25 -20.86
N PHE A 111 25.05 7.97 -19.77
CA PHE A 111 24.57 9.34 -19.58
C PHE A 111 25.23 10.33 -20.53
N LYS A 112 26.46 10.09 -21.01
CA LYS A 112 27.09 10.88 -22.07
C LYS A 112 26.36 10.70 -23.40
N LYS A 113 25.96 9.47 -23.74
CA LYS A 113 25.32 9.12 -25.03
C LYS A 113 23.83 9.45 -25.08
N TYR A 114 23.09 9.17 -24.01
CA TYR A 114 21.63 9.25 -23.98
C TYR A 114 21.12 10.38 -23.06
N HIS A 115 22.00 11.18 -22.49
CA HIS A 115 21.69 12.25 -21.54
C HIS A 115 20.94 11.76 -20.29
N LYS A 116 20.62 12.70 -19.38
CA LYS A 116 19.92 12.40 -18.11
C LYS A 116 18.57 11.71 -18.32
N GLN A 117 17.86 12.04 -19.39
CA GLN A 117 16.53 11.49 -19.69
C GLN A 117 16.58 10.16 -20.45
N LEU A 118 17.76 9.60 -20.74
CA LEU A 118 17.91 8.37 -21.51
C LEU A 118 17.16 8.45 -22.84
N ILE A 119 17.43 9.51 -23.61
CA ILE A 119 16.83 9.77 -24.92
C ILE A 119 17.39 8.76 -25.92
N TYR A 120 16.51 8.03 -26.60
CA TYR A 120 16.87 6.98 -27.56
C TYR A 120 16.02 7.09 -28.82
N SER A 121 16.66 7.06 -29.99
CA SER A 121 16.00 7.09 -31.28
C SER A 121 16.09 5.72 -31.96
N TYR A 122 14.96 5.23 -32.50
CA TYR A 122 14.85 3.93 -33.14
C TYR A 122 13.88 3.99 -34.34
N MET A 123 13.99 3.03 -35.26
CA MET A 123 13.01 2.84 -36.33
C MET A 123 11.96 1.84 -35.86
N ASN A 124 10.70 2.24 -35.92
CA ASN A 124 9.59 1.33 -35.60
C ASN A 124 9.40 0.29 -36.72
N ASP A 125 8.66 -0.78 -36.46
CA ASP A 125 8.34 -1.83 -37.44
C ASP A 125 7.70 -1.28 -38.74
N LYS A 126 7.09 -0.10 -38.67
CA LYS A 126 6.49 0.63 -39.81
C LYS A 126 7.48 1.53 -40.56
N GLY A 127 8.78 1.41 -40.34
CA GLY A 127 9.84 2.22 -40.96
C GLY A 127 9.88 3.69 -40.50
N LYS A 128 9.12 4.08 -39.47
CA LYS A 128 9.07 5.46 -38.97
C LYS A 128 10.08 5.68 -37.84
N ALA A 129 10.89 6.72 -37.97
CA ALA A 129 11.78 7.17 -36.91
C ALA A 129 10.97 7.65 -35.69
N LYS A 130 11.29 7.11 -34.51
CA LYS A 130 10.70 7.49 -33.23
C LYS A 130 11.80 7.77 -32.22
N THR A 131 11.51 8.71 -31.33
CA THR A 131 12.36 9.01 -30.19
C THR A 131 11.59 8.77 -28.91
N ILE A 132 12.19 8.01 -27.99
CA ILE A 132 11.67 7.76 -26.65
C ILE A 132 12.63 8.32 -25.60
N LYS A 133 12.08 8.75 -24.48
CA LYS A 133 12.84 9.20 -23.31
C LYS A 133 12.12 8.82 -22.03
N LEU A 134 12.88 8.74 -20.95
CA LEU A 134 12.33 8.62 -19.61
C LEU A 134 11.66 9.94 -19.21
N ALA A 135 10.36 9.88 -18.90
CA ALA A 135 9.51 11.00 -18.56
C ALA A 135 9.75 11.44 -17.10
N LEU A 136 10.94 11.97 -16.84
CA LEU A 136 11.32 12.48 -15.52
C LEU A 136 10.45 13.67 -15.13
N TYR A 137 9.88 13.61 -13.93
CA TYR A 137 9.12 14.68 -13.30
C TYR A 137 10.08 15.75 -12.77
N ARG A 138 9.74 17.01 -13.02
CA ARG A 138 10.55 18.18 -12.64
C ARG A 138 10.37 18.54 -11.17
N SER A 139 9.16 18.36 -10.63
CA SER A 139 8.83 18.68 -9.24
C SER A 139 7.99 17.58 -8.62
N PHE A 140 8.21 17.36 -7.32
CA PHE A 140 7.39 16.53 -6.47
C PHE A 140 6.74 17.38 -5.37
N LYS A 141 6.21 18.54 -5.77
CA LYS A 141 5.39 19.39 -4.92
C LYS A 141 4.02 18.74 -4.78
N ARG A 142 3.53 18.64 -3.54
CA ARG A 142 2.20 18.09 -3.23
C ARG A 142 1.12 18.87 -3.96
N ASP A 143 0.24 18.16 -4.64
CA ASP A 143 -1.00 18.71 -5.18
C ASP A 143 -2.12 18.60 -4.14
N LYS A 144 -2.53 19.73 -3.57
CA LYS A 144 -3.60 19.77 -2.56
C LYS A 144 -4.98 19.48 -3.15
N THR A 145 -5.15 19.61 -4.47
CA THR A 145 -6.42 19.41 -5.16
C THR A 145 -6.65 17.96 -5.60
N PHE A 146 -5.58 17.14 -5.61
CA PHE A 146 -5.63 15.74 -6.05
C PHE A 146 -6.72 14.91 -5.36
N PHE A 147 -6.74 14.88 -4.03
CA PHE A 147 -7.72 14.06 -3.31
C PHE A 147 -9.15 14.60 -3.46
N PRO A 148 -9.44 15.91 -3.28
CA PRO A 148 -10.76 16.46 -3.58
C PRO A 148 -11.28 16.09 -4.97
N GLN A 149 -10.44 16.19 -6.01
CA GLN A 149 -10.81 15.80 -7.38
C GLN A 149 -10.98 14.29 -7.55
N TRP A 150 -10.21 13.49 -6.81
CA TRP A 150 -10.36 12.05 -6.81
C TRP A 150 -11.70 11.63 -6.21
N LEU A 151 -12.13 12.27 -5.12
CA LEU A 151 -13.42 11.99 -4.46
C LEU A 151 -14.61 12.46 -5.27
N SER A 152 -14.54 13.61 -5.93
CA SER A 152 -15.64 14.07 -6.78
C SER A 152 -15.95 13.12 -7.93
N LYS A 153 -14.99 12.25 -8.30
CA LYS A 153 -15.18 11.18 -9.29
C LYS A 153 -15.84 9.93 -8.69
N ILE A 154 -15.82 9.76 -7.37
CA ILE A 154 -16.47 8.65 -6.69
C ILE A 154 -17.95 9.00 -6.56
N LYS A 155 -18.79 8.38 -7.41
CA LYS A 155 -20.24 8.60 -7.45
C LYS A 155 -21.01 7.99 -6.27
N GLN A 156 -20.32 7.33 -5.34
CA GLN A 156 -20.93 6.68 -4.17
C GLN A 156 -20.46 7.36 -2.89
N ASP A 157 -21.42 7.79 -2.08
CA ASP A 157 -21.14 8.24 -0.73
C ASP A 157 -20.60 7.07 0.09
N VAL A 158 -19.32 7.11 0.42
CA VAL A 158 -18.72 6.15 1.33
C VAL A 158 -18.97 6.64 2.75
N GLU A 159 -20.04 6.16 3.38
CA GLU A 159 -20.23 6.30 4.82
C GLU A 159 -19.14 5.50 5.56
N TYR A 160 -18.07 6.19 5.97
CA TYR A 160 -17.14 5.62 6.94
C TYR A 160 -17.82 5.62 8.32
N ARG A 161 -18.55 4.54 8.64
CA ARG A 161 -19.02 4.29 10.01
C ARG A 161 -17.83 3.90 10.88
N TYR A 162 -17.15 4.90 11.42
CA TYR A 162 -16.19 4.71 12.50
C TYR A 162 -16.96 4.21 13.73
N ARG A 163 -16.91 2.90 14.01
CA ARG A 163 -17.50 2.35 15.25
C ARG A 163 -16.56 2.60 16.40
N ASP A 164 -16.71 3.75 17.04
CA ASP A 164 -16.08 4.12 18.33
C ASP A 164 -16.57 3.29 19.52
N THR A 165 -17.46 2.33 19.29
CA THR A 165 -17.87 1.39 20.34
C THR A 165 -16.66 0.60 20.79
N ASN A 166 -16.19 0.89 22.02
CA ASN A 166 -15.18 0.11 22.71
C ASN A 166 -15.51 -1.39 22.54
N PRO A 167 -14.66 -2.20 21.89
CA PRO A 167 -14.93 -3.63 21.68
C PRO A 167 -15.19 -4.41 22.98
N LEU A 168 -14.69 -3.90 24.11
CA LEU A 168 -14.91 -4.43 25.46
C LEU A 168 -16.31 -4.16 26.02
N LYS A 169 -17.06 -3.18 25.49
CA LYS A 169 -18.48 -2.97 25.86
C LYS A 169 -19.41 -4.08 25.33
N ARG A 170 -18.86 -5.06 24.62
CA ARG A 170 -19.63 -6.19 24.10
C ARG A 170 -19.70 -7.29 25.14
N ASN A 171 -20.88 -7.88 25.28
CA ASN A 171 -21.09 -9.08 26.06
C ASN A 171 -20.15 -10.21 25.60
N CYS A 172 -19.86 -11.16 26.49
CA CYS A 172 -19.08 -12.34 26.15
C CYS A 172 -19.65 -13.01 24.89
N TYR A 173 -18.81 -13.26 23.90
CA TYR A 173 -19.21 -13.83 22.61
C TYR A 173 -19.88 -15.21 22.77
N ILE A 174 -19.40 -16.01 23.72
CA ILE A 174 -19.86 -17.39 23.95
C ILE A 174 -21.10 -17.39 24.85
N CYS A 175 -20.98 -16.90 26.08
CA CYS A 175 -22.06 -17.01 27.08
C CYS A 175 -22.95 -15.76 27.20
N GLY A 176 -22.55 -14.62 26.64
CA GLY A 176 -23.31 -13.37 26.74
C GLY A 176 -23.21 -12.62 28.06
N ASN A 177 -22.38 -13.06 29.01
CA ASN A 177 -22.17 -12.35 30.27
C ASN A 177 -21.73 -10.90 29.99
N PRO A 178 -22.37 -9.87 30.56
CA PRO A 178 -22.05 -8.45 30.36
C PRO A 178 -20.96 -7.91 31.30
N GLN A 179 -20.33 -8.73 32.15
CA GLN A 179 -19.33 -8.30 33.13
C GLN A 179 -17.95 -8.91 32.91
N HIS A 180 -16.91 -8.16 33.32
CA HIS A 180 -15.50 -8.58 33.43
C HIS A 180 -14.95 -9.34 32.21
N HIS A 181 -14.72 -8.60 31.12
CA HIS A 181 -14.26 -9.18 29.86
C HIS A 181 -12.78 -8.97 29.57
N VAL A 182 -12.24 -9.91 28.81
CA VAL A 182 -10.89 -9.89 28.26
C VAL A 182 -10.98 -10.11 26.75
N MET A 183 -10.09 -9.47 25.99
CA MET A 183 -9.98 -9.69 24.56
C MET A 183 -9.21 -10.97 24.28
N PHE A 184 -9.82 -11.91 23.56
CA PHE A 184 -9.12 -13.05 22.99
C PHE A 184 -8.66 -12.72 21.57
N HIS A 185 -7.36 -12.84 21.32
CA HIS A 185 -6.72 -12.46 20.06
C HIS A 185 -6.22 -13.69 19.31
N ARG A 186 -6.56 -13.82 18.02
CA ARG A 186 -5.89 -14.79 17.15
C ARG A 186 -4.66 -14.17 16.47
N LYS A 187 -3.69 -15.04 16.14
CA LYS A 187 -2.60 -14.70 15.22
C LYS A 187 -3.17 -14.39 13.82
N LYS A 188 -2.36 -13.75 12.98
CA LYS A 188 -2.70 -13.55 11.56
C LYS A 188 -2.95 -14.92 10.91
N ILE A 189 -3.88 -15.00 9.95
CA ILE A 189 -4.25 -16.27 9.29
C ILE A 189 -3.02 -16.98 8.73
N SER A 190 -2.10 -16.22 8.12
CA SER A 190 -0.82 -16.72 7.58
C SER A 190 0.14 -17.34 8.61
N LEU A 191 -0.11 -17.18 9.91
CA LEU A 191 0.73 -17.68 11.01
C LEU A 191 0.02 -18.74 11.86
N LEU A 192 -1.20 -19.14 11.49
CA LEU A 192 -1.92 -20.20 12.18
C LEU A 192 -1.39 -21.57 11.73
N ARG A 193 -1.31 -22.52 12.67
CA ARG A 193 -0.93 -23.91 12.39
C ARG A 193 -2.17 -24.80 12.47
N MET A 194 -2.26 -25.76 11.57
CA MET A 194 -3.29 -26.79 11.59
C MET A 194 -2.91 -27.90 12.59
N PRO A 195 -3.87 -28.57 13.24
CA PRO A 195 -5.32 -28.29 13.19
C PRO A 195 -5.69 -27.05 14.03
N TYR A 196 -6.64 -26.25 13.53
CA TYR A 196 -7.13 -25.09 14.28
C TYR A 196 -7.96 -25.51 15.49
N SER A 197 -7.73 -24.84 16.63
CA SER A 197 -8.63 -24.95 17.79
C SER A 197 -10.03 -24.45 17.44
N HIS A 198 -11.04 -24.92 18.16
CA HIS A 198 -12.44 -24.65 17.84
C HIS A 198 -12.76 -23.15 17.84
N ILE A 199 -12.17 -22.40 18.78
CA ILE A 199 -12.32 -20.94 18.84
C ILE A 199 -11.70 -20.23 17.63
N ILE A 200 -10.57 -20.72 17.11
CA ILE A 200 -9.90 -20.14 15.95
C ILE A 200 -10.72 -20.38 14.68
N LYS A 201 -11.28 -21.57 14.51
CA LYS A 201 -12.23 -21.87 13.42
C LYS A 201 -13.39 -20.89 13.42
N GLU A 202 -13.95 -20.61 14.60
CA GLU A 202 -15.05 -19.67 14.75
C GLU A 202 -14.64 -18.22 14.42
N MET A 203 -13.49 -17.77 14.93
CA MET A 203 -12.97 -16.43 14.65
C MET A 203 -12.68 -16.20 13.16
N ILE A 204 -12.31 -17.25 12.43
CA ILE A 204 -12.19 -17.21 10.96
C ILE A 204 -13.58 -17.10 10.33
N ARG A 205 -14.56 -17.92 10.75
CA ARG A 205 -15.95 -17.91 10.25
C ARG A 205 -16.59 -16.52 10.33
N ILE A 206 -16.46 -15.83 11.47
CA ILE A 206 -17.03 -14.47 11.65
C ILE A 206 -16.13 -13.34 11.15
N ASN A 207 -14.99 -13.67 10.55
CA ASN A 207 -13.98 -12.71 10.06
C ASN A 207 -13.54 -11.68 11.13
N ARG A 208 -13.30 -12.12 12.38
CA ARG A 208 -12.87 -11.25 13.51
C ARG A 208 -11.56 -11.69 14.14
N ARG A 209 -10.54 -10.82 14.11
CA ARG A 209 -9.22 -11.11 14.74
C ARG A 209 -9.27 -11.12 16.27
N GLN A 210 -10.29 -10.50 16.86
CA GLN A 210 -10.46 -10.32 18.30
C GLN A 210 -11.93 -10.55 18.67
N ILE A 211 -12.18 -11.20 19.81
CA ILE A 211 -13.52 -11.42 20.38
C ILE A 211 -13.51 -11.14 21.89
N CYS A 212 -14.65 -10.67 22.41
CA CYS A 212 -14.85 -10.39 23.83
C CYS A 212 -15.26 -11.66 24.56
N LEU A 213 -14.57 -12.03 25.63
CA LEU A 213 -14.91 -13.20 26.46
C LEU A 213 -14.89 -12.81 27.94
N CYS A 214 -15.81 -13.36 28.73
CA CYS A 214 -15.64 -13.34 30.19
C CYS A 214 -14.45 -14.22 30.58
N ARG A 215 -13.91 -14.01 31.78
CA ARG A 215 -12.74 -14.74 32.30
C ARG A 215 -12.89 -16.26 32.22
N GLU A 216 -14.06 -16.80 32.55
CA GLU A 216 -14.34 -18.24 32.49
C GLU A 216 -14.27 -18.78 31.06
N CYS A 217 -14.95 -18.11 30.12
CA CYS A 217 -14.94 -18.52 28.72
C CYS A 217 -13.53 -18.41 28.12
N PHE A 218 -12.77 -17.38 28.51
CA PHE A 218 -11.37 -17.21 28.10
C PHE A 218 -10.52 -18.40 28.51
N ILE A 219 -10.63 -18.87 29.75
CA ILE A 219 -9.89 -20.04 30.26
C ILE A 219 -10.28 -21.30 29.46
N LYS A 220 -11.59 -21.55 29.31
CA LYS A 220 -12.10 -22.73 28.59
C LYS A 220 -11.63 -22.77 27.13
N VAL A 221 -11.65 -21.65 26.40
CA VAL A 221 -11.16 -21.63 25.01
C VAL A 221 -9.64 -21.68 24.91
N SER A 222 -8.91 -21.13 25.89
CA SER A 222 -7.44 -21.16 25.90
C SER A 222 -6.92 -22.58 26.13
N GLN A 223 -7.66 -23.37 26.93
CA GLN A 223 -7.40 -24.79 27.16
C GLN A 223 -8.08 -25.70 26.11
N ASN A 224 -8.75 -25.13 25.12
CA ASN A 224 -9.50 -25.84 24.08
C ASN A 224 -10.52 -26.87 24.64
N LEU A 225 -11.17 -26.53 25.75
CA LEU A 225 -12.14 -27.38 26.46
C LEU A 225 -13.58 -27.26 25.92
N LEU A 226 -13.81 -26.41 24.93
CA LEU A 226 -15.12 -26.20 24.33
C LEU A 226 -15.18 -26.84 22.95
N GLU A 227 -16.22 -27.63 22.73
CA GLU A 227 -16.55 -28.18 21.42
C GLU A 227 -17.01 -27.08 20.47
N PHE A 228 -16.81 -27.28 19.17
CA PHE A 228 -17.17 -26.29 18.16
C PHE A 228 -18.64 -25.83 18.27
N ASN A 229 -19.54 -26.79 18.50
CA ASN A 229 -20.98 -26.54 18.63
C ASN A 229 -21.35 -25.73 19.89
N GLN A 230 -20.51 -25.73 20.92
CA GLN A 230 -20.72 -24.92 22.12
C GLN A 230 -20.33 -23.45 21.90
N ILE A 231 -19.44 -23.19 20.93
CA ILE A 231 -18.95 -21.86 20.59
C ILE A 231 -19.87 -21.17 19.56
N THR A 232 -20.41 -21.93 18.60
CA THR A 232 -21.24 -21.40 17.50
C THR A 232 -22.68 -21.07 17.87
N LYS A 233 -23.12 -21.45 19.08
CA LYS A 233 -24.53 -21.47 19.52
C LYS A 233 -25.26 -20.12 19.55
N ARG A 234 -24.57 -18.99 19.36
CA ARG A 234 -25.24 -17.70 19.16
C ARG A 234 -25.24 -17.32 17.69
N LYS A 235 -26.38 -17.54 17.03
CA LYS A 235 -26.77 -16.67 15.90
C LYS A 235 -26.86 -15.26 16.48
N LEU A 236 -26.06 -14.34 15.93
CA LEU A 236 -26.15 -12.92 16.21
C LEU A 236 -27.57 -12.47 15.83
N THR A 237 -28.47 -12.36 16.82
CA THR A 237 -29.66 -11.51 16.75
C THR A 237 -29.22 -10.07 16.92
#